data_AF-A0A9E4C3N8-F1
#
_entry.id   AF-A0A9E4C3N8-F1
#
_cell.length_a   1.000
_cell.length_b   1.000
_cell.length_c   1.000
_cell.angle_alpha   90.00
_cell.angle_beta   90.00
_cell.angle_gamma   90.00
#
_symmetry.space_group_name_H-M   'P 1'
#
loop_
_entity.id
_entity.type
_entity.pdbx_description
1 polymer ?
#
loop_
_entity_poly.entity_id
_entity_poly.type
_entity_poly.pdbx_seq_one_letter_code
_entity_poly.pdbx_strand_id
1 'polypeptide(L)'
;MKTIITLILLFLFSLNTFAQDYAQWSLPEGAKMRLGKGRLSGNIAYSPDGTRLAVASSIGIWLYDTATHQEVALLTGHNLWGWSVAFSPDGQTIASASF
;
A
#
# COMPACT_ATOMS: atom_id res chain seq x y z
N MET A 1 -27.51 -13.23 29.13
CA MET A 1 -26.34 -13.62 28.29
C MET A 1 -26.45 -13.13 26.84
N LYS A 2 -27.58 -13.31 26.14
CA LYS A 2 -27.72 -12.90 24.72
C LYS A 2 -27.49 -11.39 24.48
N THR A 3 -28.02 -10.53 25.36
CA THR A 3 -27.94 -9.06 25.23
C THR A 3 -26.52 -8.50 25.35
N ILE A 4 -25.67 -9.12 26.17
CA ILE A 4 -24.29 -8.69 26.41
C ILE A 4 -23.41 -9.01 25.20
N ILE A 5 -23.61 -10.18 24.58
CA ILE A 5 -22.87 -10.59 23.37
C ILE A 5 -23.20 -9.67 22.19
N THR A 6 -24.46 -9.27 22.03
CA THR A 6 -24.88 -8.33 20.97
C THR A 6 -24.26 -6.94 21.16
N LEU A 7 -24.18 -6.44 22.40
CA LEU A 7 -23.54 -5.16 22.71
C LEU A 7 -22.02 -5.18 22.44
N ILE A 8 -21.35 -6.28 22.79
CA ILE A 8 -19.92 -6.46 22.49
C ILE A 8 -19.67 -6.51 20.98
N LEU A 9 -20.52 -7.22 20.22
CA LEU A 9 -20.42 -7.28 18.76
C LEU A 9 -20.65 -5.92 18.11
N LEU A 10 -21.64 -5.15 18.55
CA LEU A 10 -21.87 -3.77 18.09
C LEU A 10 -20.69 -2.84 18.42
N PHE A 11 -20.13 -2.97 19.62
CA PHE A 11 -18.97 -2.19 20.05
C PHE A 11 -17.71 -2.53 19.24
N LEU A 12 -17.44 -3.82 18.99
CA LEU A 12 -16.35 -4.28 18.13
C LEU A 12 -16.54 -3.85 16.67
N PHE A 13 -17.79 -3.76 16.18
CA PHE A 13 -18.09 -3.22 14.86
C PHE A 13 -17.76 -1.71 14.79
N SER A 14 -18.10 -0.96 15.83
CA SER A 14 -17.85 0.50 15.88
C SER A 14 -16.38 0.90 15.98
N LEU A 15 -15.51 0.03 16.52
CA LEU A 15 -14.06 0.27 16.60
C LEU A 15 -13.33 0.07 15.26
N ASN A 16 -13.96 -0.62 14.29
CA ASN A 16 -13.36 -0.87 12.97
C ASN A 16 -13.74 0.20 11.92
N THR A 17 -14.79 1.00 12.14
CA THR A 17 -15.32 1.93 11.14
C THR A 17 -14.52 3.23 11.03
N PHE A 18 -14.14 3.85 12.15
CA PHE A 18 -13.55 5.19 12.12
C PHE A 18 -12.15 5.23 11.49
N ALA A 19 -11.40 4.12 11.56
CA ALA A 19 -10.06 4.07 11.01
C ALA A 19 -10.01 3.72 9.51
N GLN A 20 -11.04 3.07 8.96
CA GLN A 20 -11.07 2.79 7.52
C GLN A 20 -11.61 3.97 6.71
N ASP A 21 -12.53 4.77 7.26
CA ASP A 21 -13.21 5.84 6.53
C ASP A 21 -12.34 7.06 6.24
N TYR A 22 -11.36 7.39 7.09
CA TYR A 22 -10.49 8.55 6.85
C TYR A 22 -9.65 8.45 5.56
N ALA A 23 -9.47 7.24 5.03
CA ALA A 23 -8.67 6.98 3.84
C ALA A 23 -9.46 7.09 2.53
N GLN A 24 -10.80 7.18 2.58
CA GLN A 24 -11.67 7.16 1.39
C GLN A 24 -12.15 8.53 0.94
N TRP A 25 -12.16 9.54 1.82
CA TRP A 25 -12.57 10.90 1.44
C TRP A 25 -11.71 11.42 0.26
N SER A 26 -12.39 11.94 -0.75
CA SER A 26 -11.82 12.54 -1.98
C SER A 26 -11.21 11.58 -3.02
N LEU A 27 -11.53 10.29 -2.98
CA LEU A 27 -11.17 9.39 -4.08
C LEU A 27 -12.20 9.50 -5.23
N PRO A 28 -11.78 9.50 -6.51
CA PRO A 28 -12.71 9.49 -7.64
C PRO A 28 -13.54 8.21 -7.66
N GLU A 29 -14.69 8.23 -8.33
CA GLU A 29 -15.54 7.06 -8.49
C GLU A 29 -14.74 5.87 -9.05
N GLY A 30 -14.89 4.70 -8.42
CA GLY A 30 -14.17 3.47 -8.79
C GLY A 30 -12.76 3.31 -8.21
N ALA A 31 -12.23 4.31 -7.49
CA ALA A 31 -10.98 4.15 -6.77
C ALA A 31 -11.13 3.20 -5.58
N LYS A 32 -10.25 2.20 -5.50
CA LYS A 32 -10.33 1.14 -4.49
C LYS A 32 -9.60 1.47 -3.20
N MET A 33 -8.45 2.17 -3.27
CA MET A 33 -7.65 2.59 -2.12
C MET A 33 -6.50 3.52 -2.51
N ARG A 34 -5.76 3.99 -1.50
CA ARG A 34 -4.48 4.71 -1.64
C ARG A 34 -3.33 3.77 -1.30
N LEU A 35 -2.35 3.66 -2.20
CA LEU A 35 -1.14 2.85 -2.02
C LEU A 35 0.09 3.76 -1.88
N GLY A 36 1.02 3.34 -1.03
CA GLY A 36 2.18 4.12 -0.63
C GLY A 36 1.96 4.90 0.66
N LYS A 37 3.06 5.14 1.40
CA LYS A 37 3.07 5.98 2.61
C LYS A 37 4.16 7.05 2.46
N GLY A 38 3.94 8.20 3.10
CA GLY A 38 4.81 9.37 2.95
C GLY A 38 4.62 10.08 1.61
N ARG A 39 5.55 10.98 1.27
CA ARG A 39 5.51 11.70 -0.01
C ARG A 39 5.89 10.74 -1.13
N LEU A 40 4.99 10.53 -2.10
CA LEU A 40 5.34 9.84 -3.33
C LEU A 40 6.31 10.71 -4.14
N SER A 41 7.52 10.21 -4.38
CA SER A 41 8.65 10.99 -4.89
C SER A 41 9.36 10.33 -6.08
N GLY A 42 8.75 9.31 -6.68
CA GLY A 42 9.28 8.67 -7.87
C GLY A 42 8.30 7.73 -8.55
N ASN A 43 8.84 6.81 -9.34
CA ASN A 43 8.06 5.92 -10.19
C ASN A 43 7.29 4.84 -9.43
N ILE A 44 6.25 4.34 -10.09
CA ILE A 44 5.56 3.10 -9.75
C ILE A 44 5.84 2.06 -10.85
N ALA A 45 5.91 0.78 -10.48
CA ALA A 45 6.13 -0.29 -11.45
C ALA A 45 5.34 -1.54 -11.05
N TYR A 46 4.67 -2.16 -12.02
CA TYR A 46 4.15 -3.51 -11.84
C TYR A 46 5.25 -4.53 -12.12
N SER A 47 5.21 -5.67 -11.43
CA SER A 47 5.93 -6.86 -11.89
C SER A 47 5.37 -7.32 -13.25
N PRO A 48 6.17 -8.01 -14.08
CA PRO A 48 5.72 -8.44 -15.40
C PRO A 48 4.50 -9.37 -15.37
N ASP A 49 4.36 -10.18 -14.34
CA ASP A 49 3.20 -11.04 -14.09
C ASP A 49 2.01 -10.29 -13.47
N GLY A 50 2.17 -9.01 -13.14
CA GLY A 50 1.17 -8.16 -12.53
C GLY A 50 0.81 -8.50 -11.09
N THR A 51 1.51 -9.44 -10.43
CA THR A 51 1.18 -9.88 -9.06
C THR A 51 1.74 -8.96 -7.97
N ARG A 52 2.67 -8.09 -8.33
CA ARG A 52 3.30 -7.11 -7.45
C ARG A 52 3.23 -5.71 -8.01
N LEU A 53 3.11 -4.74 -7.12
CA LEU A 53 3.23 -3.31 -7.42
C LEU A 53 4.29 -2.71 -6.51
N ALA A 54 5.30 -2.08 -7.10
CA ALA A 54 6.28 -1.27 -6.40
C ALA A 54 5.88 0.21 -6.45
N VAL A 55 5.91 0.87 -5.30
CA VAL A 55 5.59 2.30 -5.15
C VAL A 55 6.73 3.00 -4.43
N ALA A 56 7.46 3.85 -5.15
CA ALA A 56 8.54 4.64 -4.57
C ALA A 56 8.02 5.86 -3.79
N SER A 57 8.57 6.07 -2.60
CA SER A 57 8.19 7.15 -1.69
C SER A 57 9.41 7.67 -0.93
N SER A 58 9.29 8.83 -0.29
CA SER A 58 10.31 9.40 0.60
C SER A 58 10.75 8.49 1.77
N ILE A 59 10.02 7.40 2.04
CA ILE A 59 10.33 6.44 3.11
C ILE A 59 11.12 5.24 2.57
N GLY A 60 10.89 4.86 1.31
CA GLY A 60 11.27 3.56 0.78
C GLY A 60 10.44 3.18 -0.44
N ILE A 61 10.76 2.02 -1.02
CA ILE A 61 9.93 1.39 -2.05
C ILE A 61 9.01 0.39 -1.35
N TRP A 62 7.72 0.68 -1.39
CA TRP A 62 6.68 -0.21 -0.87
C TRP A 62 6.33 -1.24 -1.93
N LEU A 63 6.27 -2.52 -1.54
CA LEU A 63 5.77 -3.61 -2.37
C LEU A 63 4.38 -4.02 -1.91
N TYR A 64 3.47 -4.12 -2.86
CA TYR A 64 2.09 -4.56 -2.64
C TYR A 64 1.80 -5.81 -3.45
N ASP A 65 1.01 -6.71 -2.87
CA ASP A 65 0.33 -7.76 -3.59
C ASP A 65 -0.89 -7.16 -4.29
N THR A 66 -1.01 -7.34 -5.61
CA THR A 66 -2.02 -6.64 -6.40
C THR A 66 -3.41 -7.25 -6.30
N ALA A 67 -3.52 -8.51 -5.87
CA ALA A 67 -4.80 -9.19 -5.70
C ALA A 67 -5.48 -8.80 -4.38
N THR A 68 -4.68 -8.72 -3.31
CA THR A 68 -5.15 -8.40 -1.95
C THR A 68 -4.98 -6.93 -1.59
N HIS A 69 -4.15 -6.22 -2.35
CA HIS A 69 -3.65 -4.88 -2.06
C HIS A 69 -2.92 -4.74 -0.72
N GLN A 70 -2.46 -5.85 -0.15
CA GLN A 70 -1.70 -5.84 1.09
C GLN A 70 -0.24 -5.48 0.84
N GLU A 71 0.35 -4.78 1.80
CA GLU A 71 1.78 -4.53 1.84
C GLU A 71 2.52 -5.86 2.09
N VAL A 72 3.48 -6.16 1.22
CA VAL A 72 4.31 -7.37 1.27
C VAL A 72 5.67 -7.06 1.88
N ALA A 73 6.23 -5.89 1.54
CA ALA A 73 7.54 -5.48 2.03
C ALA A 73 7.75 -3.96 1.88
N LEU A 74 8.71 -3.44 2.64
CA LEU A 74 9.30 -2.13 2.47
C LEU A 74 10.81 -2.29 2.22
N LEU A 75 11.28 -1.82 1.06
CA LEU A 75 12.70 -1.79 0.73
C LEU A 75 13.26 -0.42 1.12
N THR A 76 14.23 -0.44 2.04
CA THR A 76 14.89 0.76 2.60
C THR A 76 16.37 0.79 2.22
N GLY A 77 17.01 1.96 2.34
CA GLY A 77 18.44 2.15 2.05
C GLY A 77 18.73 3.28 1.07
N HIS A 78 17.74 3.66 0.25
CA HIS A 78 17.82 4.80 -0.66
C HIS A 78 17.19 6.03 0.01
N ASN A 79 17.97 6.83 0.74
CA ASN A 79 17.46 7.92 1.58
C ASN A 79 17.41 9.30 0.88
N LEU A 80 17.56 9.35 -0.45
CA LEU A 80 17.74 10.58 -1.22
C LEU A 80 16.61 10.77 -2.26
N TRP A 81 16.53 11.93 -2.90
CA TRP A 81 15.42 12.28 -3.82
C TRP A 81 15.58 11.67 -5.23
N GLY A 82 14.49 11.63 -6.01
CA GLY A 82 14.46 11.16 -7.40
C GLY A 82 14.53 9.64 -7.54
N TRP A 83 13.42 8.96 -7.28
CA TRP A 83 13.40 7.50 -7.20
C TRP A 83 12.99 6.89 -8.53
N SER A 84 13.79 5.95 -9.03
CA SER A 84 13.39 5.05 -10.12
C SER A 84 13.34 3.61 -9.62
N VAL A 85 12.32 2.87 -10.07
CA VAL A 85 12.12 1.46 -9.74
C VAL A 85 11.75 0.69 -11.00
N ALA A 86 12.32 -0.50 -11.17
CA ALA A 86 11.97 -1.41 -12.25
C ALA A 86 12.07 -2.86 -11.77
N PHE A 87 11.11 -3.69 -12.19
CA PHE A 87 11.22 -5.14 -12.06
C PHE A 87 12.06 -5.71 -13.19
N SER A 88 12.83 -6.76 -12.89
CA SER A 88 13.43 -7.61 -13.91
C SER A 88 12.34 -8.30 -14.75
N PRO A 89 12.63 -8.73 -15.99
CA PRO A 89 11.66 -9.42 -16.83
C PRO A 89 11.10 -10.72 -16.24
N ASP A 90 11.86 -11.39 -15.36
CA ASP A 90 11.41 -12.57 -14.61
C ASP A 90 10.65 -12.22 -13.31
N GLY A 91 10.54 -10.94 -12.96
CA GLY A 91 9.83 -10.45 -11.78
C GLY A 91 10.52 -10.70 -10.44
N GLN A 92 11.68 -11.37 -10.42
CA GLN A 92 12.33 -11.80 -9.17
C GLN A 92 13.23 -10.73 -8.55
N THR A 93 13.68 -9.77 -9.36
CA THR A 93 14.62 -8.73 -8.92
C THR A 93 14.00 -7.35 -9.13
N ILE A 94 14.31 -6.44 -8.21
CA ILE A 94 13.96 -5.03 -8.33
C ILE A 94 15.25 -4.23 -8.37
N ALA A 95 15.39 -3.41 -9.42
CA ALA A 95 16.42 -2.39 -9.50
C ALA A 95 15.87 -1.07 -8.98
N SER A 96 16.63 -0.40 -8.11
CA SER A 96 16.29 0.91 -7.57
C SER A 96 17.46 1.88 -7.67
N ALA A 97 17.15 3.15 -7.95
CA ALA A 97 18.12 4.23 -7.99
C ALA A 97 17.55 5.50 -7.33
N SER A 98 18.42 6.24 -6.65
CA SER A 98 18.19 7.58 -6.10
C SER A 98 19.40 8.45 -6.43
N PHE A 99 19.22 9.78 -6.50
CA PHE A 99 20.35 10.71 -6.62
C PHE A 99 21.19 10.75 -5.36
#